data_AF-A0A1B6HND6-F1
#
_entry.id   AF-A0A1B6HND6-F1
#
_cell.length_a   1.000
_cell.length_b   1.000
_cell.length_c   1.000
_cell.angle_alpha   90.00
_cell.angle_beta   90.00
_cell.angle_gamma   90.00
#
_symmetry.space_group_name_H-M   'P 1'
#
loop_
_entity.id
_entity.type
_entity.pdbx_description
1 polymer ?
#
loop_
_entity_poly.entity_id
_entity_poly.type
_entity_poly.pdbx_seq_one_letter_code
_entity_poly.pdbx_strand_id
1 'polypeptide(L)'
;MLVRLFRAHGDFCASHPWEVIVATLTLTACMLSVDKPPPTSPPPTPTHHCLPGTRNCLTLEDYNAVDVIVMTMIRCIAVLYSYYQFCNLHKLGSKYILGIAGLFTVFSSFVFSSSVINFMRSDISDLKDALFFFLLLIDLSKATLLAQFALSSSCQQEVRHNIARGMALLGPTITLDTIVETLVISVGTLSGVKRLEVLCCFACMSVVVNYVVFMTFYPACLSLILELSRSDGWHNQSLIMRALREEDQKPNPVV
;
A
#
# COMPACT_ATOMS: atom_id res chain seq x y z
N MET A 1 6.80 -24.55 -11.19
CA MET A 1 5.49 -24.70 -10.51
C MET A 1 5.03 -23.37 -9.92
N LEU A 2 5.85 -22.69 -9.10
CA LEU A 2 5.53 -21.40 -8.48
C LEU A 2 5.04 -20.31 -9.45
N VAL A 3 5.74 -20.09 -10.56
CA VAL A 3 5.38 -19.09 -11.58
C VAL A 3 3.98 -19.33 -12.16
N ARG A 4 3.55 -20.60 -12.30
CA ARG A 4 2.20 -20.94 -12.78
C ARG A 4 1.13 -20.61 -11.75
N LEU A 5 1.43 -20.78 -10.46
CA LEU A 5 0.53 -20.40 -9.36
C LEU A 5 0.33 -18.89 -9.32
N PHE A 6 1.41 -18.10 -9.36
CA PHE A 6 1.30 -16.63 -9.41
C PHE A 6 0.57 -16.14 -10.66
N ARG A 7 0.76 -16.82 -11.79
CA ARG A 7 0.00 -16.52 -13.01
C ARG A 7 -1.50 -16.78 -12.83
N ALA A 8 -1.87 -17.95 -12.32
CA ALA A 8 -3.27 -18.32 -12.10
C ALA A 8 -3.93 -17.41 -11.07
N HIS A 9 -3.21 -17.04 -10.01
CA HIS A 9 -3.66 -16.09 -9.01
C HIS A 9 -3.89 -14.69 -9.59
N GLY A 10 -2.94 -14.18 -10.39
CA GLY A 10 -3.11 -12.90 -11.07
C GLY A 10 -4.28 -12.90 -12.06
N ASP A 11 -4.48 -14.01 -12.77
CA ASP A 11 -5.61 -14.19 -13.69
C ASP A 11 -6.96 -14.21 -12.96
N PHE A 12 -7.03 -14.88 -11.80
CA PHE A 12 -8.20 -14.86 -10.93
C PHE A 12 -8.52 -13.44 -10.43
N CYS A 13 -7.52 -12.72 -9.91
CA CYS A 13 -7.70 -11.35 -9.44
C CYS A 13 -8.16 -10.40 -10.55
N ALA A 14 -7.65 -10.57 -11.78
CA ALA A 14 -8.04 -9.74 -12.92
C ALA A 14 -9.39 -10.14 -13.54
N SER A 15 -9.81 -11.39 -13.39
CA SER A 15 -11.08 -11.88 -13.94
C SER A 15 -12.28 -11.56 -13.07
N HIS A 16 -12.10 -11.53 -11.75
CA HIS A 16 -13.15 -11.23 -10.76
C HIS A 16 -12.81 -10.01 -9.89
N PRO A 17 -12.59 -8.81 -10.51
CA PRO A 17 -12.04 -7.68 -9.77
C PRO A 17 -13.01 -7.17 -8.68
N TRP A 18 -14.31 -7.14 -8.94
CA TRP A 18 -15.32 -6.72 -7.97
C TRP A 18 -15.36 -7.63 -6.74
N GLU A 19 -15.36 -8.94 -6.95
CA GLU A 19 -15.39 -9.92 -5.85
C GLU A 19 -14.16 -9.79 -4.96
N VAL A 20 -12.97 -9.66 -5.57
CA VAL A 20 -11.71 -9.51 -4.83
C VAL A 20 -11.66 -8.16 -4.08
N ILE A 21 -12.09 -7.07 -4.71
CA ILE A 21 -12.12 -5.75 -4.06
C ILE A 21 -13.10 -5.73 -2.88
N VAL A 22 -14.32 -6.25 -3.08
CA VAL A 22 -15.32 -6.32 -2.00
C VAL A 22 -14.82 -7.23 -0.89
N ALA A 23 -14.30 -8.41 -1.21
CA ALA A 23 -13.77 -9.33 -0.21
C ALA A 23 -12.63 -8.72 0.60
N THR A 24 -11.67 -8.04 -0.04
CA THR A 24 -10.56 -7.38 0.65
C THR A 24 -11.02 -6.20 1.51
N LEU A 25 -11.96 -5.39 1.03
CA LEU A 25 -12.58 -4.30 1.80
C LEU A 25 -13.36 -4.84 3.00
N THR A 26 -14.18 -5.86 2.81
CA THR A 26 -14.96 -6.49 3.87
C THR A 26 -14.03 -7.12 4.90
N LEU A 27 -12.98 -7.84 4.50
CA LEU A 27 -11.99 -8.38 5.43
C LEU A 27 -11.31 -7.26 6.24
N THR A 28 -10.93 -6.16 5.59
CA THR A 28 -10.32 -5.01 6.27
C THR A 28 -11.30 -4.35 7.26
N ALA A 29 -12.57 -4.19 6.86
CA ALA A 29 -13.62 -3.67 7.72
C ALA A 29 -13.88 -4.61 8.91
N CYS A 30 -13.94 -5.92 8.68
CA CYS A 30 -14.05 -6.91 9.74
C CYS A 30 -12.88 -6.82 10.71
N MET A 31 -11.64 -6.63 10.24
CA MET A 31 -10.48 -6.42 11.09
C MET A 31 -10.59 -5.15 11.95
N LEU A 32 -11.27 -4.10 11.47
CA LEU A 32 -11.56 -2.89 12.25
C LEU A 32 -12.67 -3.10 13.29
N SER A 33 -13.69 -3.92 12.96
CA SER A 33 -14.88 -4.12 13.79
C SER A 33 -14.75 -5.22 14.84
N VAL A 34 -13.61 -5.91 14.94
CA VAL A 34 -13.41 -6.88 16.03
C VAL A 34 -13.32 -6.12 17.35
N ASP A 35 -14.45 -6.00 18.04
CA ASP A 35 -14.52 -5.57 19.43
C ASP A 35 -13.76 -6.59 20.28
N LYS A 36 -12.52 -6.25 20.65
CA LYS A 36 -11.76 -7.08 21.59
C LYS A 36 -12.13 -6.69 23.03
N PRO A 37 -12.39 -7.68 23.91
CA PRO A 37 -12.73 -7.41 25.30
C PRO A 37 -11.62 -6.58 25.99
N PRO A 38 -12.00 -5.76 26.99
CA PRO A 38 -11.08 -4.90 27.70
C PRO A 38 -9.91 -5.70 28.28
N PRO A 39 -8.70 -5.11 28.39
CA PRO A 39 -7.56 -5.79 28.98
C PRO A 39 -7.91 -6.34 30.37
N THR A 40 -7.88 -7.66 30.52
CA THR A 40 -8.13 -8.39 31.76
C THR A 40 -6.95 -8.36 32.74
N SER A 41 -6.04 -7.39 32.60
CA SER A 41 -4.94 -7.18 33.53
C SER A 41 -4.99 -5.75 34.06
N PRO A 42 -4.99 -5.54 35.39
CA PRO A 42 -4.85 -4.20 35.95
C PRO A 42 -3.54 -3.57 35.46
N PRO A 43 -3.50 -2.23 35.27
CA PRO A 43 -2.28 -1.54 34.86
C PRO A 43 -1.16 -1.84 35.89
N PRO A 44 0.07 -2.13 35.46
CA PRO A 44 1.19 -2.18 36.39
C PRO A 44 1.29 -0.81 37.08
N THR A 45 1.14 -0.81 38.40
CA THR A 45 1.39 0.35 39.24
C THR A 45 2.80 0.87 38.94
N PRO A 46 2.97 2.18 38.68
CA PRO A 46 4.31 2.74 38.56
C PRO A 46 4.93 2.76 39.96
N THR A 47 5.68 1.73 40.33
CA THR A 47 6.60 1.78 41.47
C THR A 47 7.75 2.71 41.11
N HIS A 48 7.53 4.01 41.26
CA HIS A 48 8.59 5.01 41.39
C HIS A 48 9.32 4.79 42.73
N HIS A 49 10.19 3.78 42.78
CA HIS A 49 11.25 3.75 43.77
C HIS A 49 12.50 4.40 43.17
N CYS A 50 12.51 5.73 43.16
CA CYS A 50 13.76 6.48 43.08
C CYS A 50 14.33 6.57 44.50
N LEU A 51 15.35 5.77 44.80
CA LEU A 51 16.18 5.99 45.98
C LEU A 51 16.92 7.34 45.82
N PRO A 52 16.96 8.19 46.87
CA PRO A 52 17.72 9.43 46.84
C PRO A 52 19.22 9.08 46.89
N GLY A 53 19.95 9.26 45.80
CA GLY A 53 21.42 9.21 45.82
C GLY A 53 22.16 8.54 44.67
N THR A 54 21.56 8.29 43.50
CA THR A 54 22.30 7.70 42.37
C THR A 54 22.40 8.67 41.19
N ARG A 55 23.65 8.94 40.76
CA ARG A 55 24.12 9.84 39.69
C ARG A 55 23.54 9.59 38.27
N ASN A 56 22.48 8.81 38.10
CA ASN A 56 22.01 8.32 36.79
C ASN A 56 20.80 9.06 36.21
N CYS A 57 20.30 10.12 36.84
CA CYS A 57 19.13 10.85 36.36
C CYS A 57 19.39 11.70 35.10
N LEU A 58 20.66 11.89 34.70
CA LEU A 58 21.06 12.66 33.51
C LEU A 58 20.94 11.88 32.18
N THR A 59 20.59 10.59 32.19
CA THR A 59 20.58 9.76 30.96
C THR A 59 19.21 9.61 30.30
N LEU A 60 18.11 9.89 31.01
CA LEU A 60 16.75 9.74 30.50
C LEU A 60 16.33 10.88 29.57
N GLU A 61 16.69 12.13 29.92
CA GLU A 61 16.41 13.31 29.09
C GLU A 61 17.21 13.27 27.78
N ASP A 62 18.49 12.88 27.84
CA ASP A 62 19.33 12.71 26.65
C ASP A 62 18.79 11.61 25.72
N TYR A 63 18.33 10.48 26.28
CA TYR A 63 17.72 9.41 25.48
C TYR A 63 16.44 9.88 24.78
N ASN A 64 15.60 10.64 25.48
CA ASN A 64 14.36 11.18 24.93
C ASN A 64 14.63 12.22 23.82
N ALA A 65 15.65 13.07 23.98
CA ALA A 65 16.05 14.04 22.97
C ALA A 65 16.56 13.36 21.69
N VAL A 66 17.44 12.36 21.82
CA VAL A 66 17.95 11.58 20.67
C VAL A 66 16.80 10.91 19.92
N ASP A 67 15.84 10.34 20.64
CA ASP A 67 14.71 9.64 20.05
C ASP A 67 13.76 10.58 19.28
N VAL A 68 13.51 11.78 19.82
CA VAL A 68 12.76 12.83 19.13
C VAL A 68 13.49 13.27 17.86
N ILE A 69 14.81 13.44 17.92
CA ILE A 69 15.63 13.82 16.76
C ILE A 69 15.57 12.71 15.70
N VAL A 70 15.79 11.45 16.08
CA VAL A 70 15.75 10.29 15.18
C VAL A 70 14.38 10.16 14.51
N MET A 71 13.29 10.23 15.28
CA MET A 71 11.94 10.18 14.72
C MET A 71 11.68 11.33 13.76
N THR A 72 12.14 12.53 14.08
CA THR A 72 12.00 13.69 13.17
C THR A 72 12.76 13.47 11.87
N MET A 73 13.97 12.93 11.93
CA MET A 73 14.75 12.57 10.73
C MET A 73 14.04 11.53 9.87
N ILE A 74 13.49 10.47 10.49
CA ILE A 74 12.72 9.43 9.79
C ILE A 74 11.51 10.04 9.08
N ARG A 75 10.76 10.92 9.76
CA ARG A 75 9.61 11.62 9.17
C ARG A 75 10.01 12.46 7.97
N CYS A 76 11.08 13.25 8.09
CA CYS A 76 11.60 14.07 7.00
C CYS A 76 12.03 13.20 5.80
N ILE A 77 12.74 12.10 6.05
CA ILE A 77 13.16 11.16 5.00
C ILE A 77 11.94 10.52 4.34
N ALA A 78 10.93 10.09 5.09
CA ALA A 78 9.72 9.49 4.55
C ALA A 78 8.93 10.46 3.64
N VAL A 79 8.83 11.74 4.03
CA VAL A 79 8.19 12.78 3.20
C VAL A 79 8.99 13.04 1.93
N LEU A 80 10.32 13.18 2.03
CA LEU A 80 11.18 13.38 0.86
C LEU A 80 11.15 12.17 -0.08
N TYR A 81 11.17 10.97 0.48
CA TYR A 81 11.15 9.72 -0.28
C TYR A 81 9.82 9.52 -1.00
N SER A 82 8.69 9.73 -0.33
CA SER A 82 7.36 9.67 -0.96
C SER A 82 7.24 10.73 -2.05
N TYR A 83 7.67 11.98 -1.81
CA TYR A 83 7.71 13.02 -2.83
C TYR A 83 8.55 12.59 -4.04
N TYR A 84 9.76 12.06 -3.81
CA TYR A 84 10.63 11.56 -4.87
C TYR A 84 9.96 10.43 -5.67
N GLN A 85 9.32 9.46 -4.98
CA GLN A 85 8.58 8.39 -5.65
C GLN A 85 7.47 8.97 -6.53
N PHE A 86 6.62 9.86 -6.01
CA PHE A 86 5.55 10.48 -6.79
C PHE A 86 6.07 11.32 -7.96
N CYS A 87 7.17 12.06 -7.78
CA CYS A 87 7.82 12.77 -8.88
C CYS A 87 8.36 11.82 -9.95
N ASN A 88 8.96 10.71 -9.54
CA ASN A 88 9.45 9.69 -10.47
C ASN A 88 8.28 9.07 -11.26
N LEU A 89 7.17 8.79 -10.59
CA LEU A 89 5.93 8.32 -11.22
C LEU A 89 5.35 9.34 -12.19
N HIS A 90 5.37 10.62 -11.84
CA HIS A 90 4.92 11.70 -12.72
C HIS A 90 5.78 11.80 -13.98
N LYS A 91 7.10 11.60 -13.89
CA LYS A 91 8.01 11.58 -15.04
C LYS A 91 7.72 10.45 -16.03
N LEU A 92 7.12 9.35 -15.57
CA LEU A 92 6.68 8.25 -16.45
C LEU A 92 5.46 8.62 -17.32
N GLY A 93 4.89 9.82 -17.14
CA GLY A 93 4.05 10.49 -18.14
C GLY A 93 2.59 10.01 -18.26
N SER A 94 2.17 8.97 -17.54
CA SER A 94 0.79 8.48 -17.58
C SER A 94 -0.01 8.90 -16.35
N LYS A 95 -1.05 9.71 -16.58
CA LYS A 95 -2.04 10.11 -15.54
C LYS A 95 -2.62 8.90 -14.80
N TYR A 96 -2.79 7.77 -15.50
CA TYR A 96 -3.31 6.53 -14.94
C TYR A 96 -2.35 5.88 -13.94
N ILE A 97 -1.05 5.82 -14.26
CA ILE A 97 -0.04 5.24 -13.36
C ILE A 97 -0.01 6.01 -12.04
N LEU A 98 -0.04 7.34 -12.11
CA LEU A 98 -0.06 8.19 -10.92
C LEU A 98 -1.32 7.98 -10.08
N GLY A 99 -2.50 7.92 -10.71
CA GLY A 99 -3.77 7.66 -10.03
C GLY A 99 -3.82 6.29 -9.36
N ILE A 100 -3.36 5.24 -10.06
CA ILE A 100 -3.32 3.87 -9.55
C ILE A 100 -2.33 3.75 -8.37
N ALA A 101 -1.15 4.38 -8.47
CA ALA A 101 -0.17 4.38 -7.38
C ALA A 101 -0.69 5.13 -6.14
N GLY A 102 -1.38 6.26 -6.34
CA GLY A 102 -2.03 7.00 -5.25
C GLY A 102 -3.11 6.17 -4.56
N LEU A 103 -4.00 5.53 -5.34
CA LEU A 103 -5.05 4.67 -4.79
C LEU A 103 -4.48 3.48 -4.02
N PHE A 104 -3.45 2.83 -4.57
CA PHE A 104 -2.73 1.76 -3.89
C PHE A 104 -2.14 2.24 -2.56
N THR A 105 -1.48 3.40 -2.55
CA THR A 105 -0.87 3.96 -1.33
C THR A 105 -1.92 4.25 -0.26
N VAL A 106 -3.04 4.88 -0.63
CA VAL A 106 -4.12 5.22 0.30
C VAL A 106 -4.76 3.96 0.88
N PHE A 107 -5.09 2.99 0.02
CA PHE A 107 -5.71 1.74 0.47
C PHE A 107 -4.77 0.92 1.35
N SER A 108 -3.50 0.77 0.95
CA SER A 108 -2.49 0.08 1.76
C SER A 108 -2.27 0.76 3.11
N SER A 109 -2.25 2.10 3.16
CA SER A 109 -2.16 2.86 4.41
C SER A 109 -3.35 2.62 5.35
N PHE A 110 -4.56 2.51 4.78
CA PHE A 110 -5.76 2.19 5.53
C PHE A 110 -5.70 0.77 6.13
N VAL A 111 -5.32 -0.23 5.34
CA VAL A 111 -5.16 -1.62 5.81
C VAL A 111 -4.06 -1.70 6.87
N PHE A 112 -2.96 -0.98 6.68
CA PHE A 112 -1.86 -0.92 7.64
C PHE A 112 -2.31 -0.31 8.97
N SER A 113 -3.02 0.82 8.91
CA SER A 113 -3.54 1.49 10.10
C SER A 113 -4.49 0.60 10.89
N SER A 114 -5.42 -0.07 10.20
CA SER A 114 -6.31 -1.08 10.78
C SER A 114 -5.53 -2.19 11.48
N SER A 115 -4.51 -2.72 10.80
CA SER A 115 -3.67 -3.81 11.31
C SER A 115 -2.91 -3.40 12.57
N VAL A 116 -2.32 -2.20 12.60
CA VAL A 116 -1.60 -1.68 13.77
C VAL A 116 -2.55 -1.50 14.96
N ILE A 117 -3.71 -0.86 14.76
CA ILE A 117 -4.69 -0.63 15.83
C ILE A 117 -5.17 -1.96 16.42
N ASN A 118 -5.53 -2.93 15.57
CA ASN A 118 -6.16 -4.17 16.02
C ASN A 118 -5.16 -5.22 16.56
N PHE A 119 -3.94 -5.27 16.01
CA PHE A 119 -2.95 -6.27 16.40
C PHE A 119 -2.07 -5.80 17.56
N MET A 120 -1.64 -4.53 17.56
CA MET A 120 -0.71 -4.00 18.56
C MET A 120 -1.41 -3.30 19.74
N ARG A 121 -2.73 -3.07 19.66
CA ARG A 121 -3.48 -2.23 20.62
C ARG A 121 -2.79 -0.89 20.86
N SER A 122 -2.18 -0.35 19.81
CA SER A 122 -1.40 0.88 19.90
C SER A 122 -2.29 2.10 19.91
N ASP A 123 -1.85 3.14 20.60
CA ASP A 123 -2.51 4.44 20.60
C ASP A 123 -2.38 5.13 19.23
N ILE A 124 -3.27 6.09 18.97
CA ILE A 124 -3.24 6.92 17.75
C ILE A 124 -1.90 7.66 17.62
N SER A 125 -1.25 7.98 18.75
CA SER A 125 0.06 8.62 18.80
C SER A 125 1.21 7.73 18.31
N ASP A 126 1.08 6.41 18.39
CA ASP A 126 2.06 5.48 17.83
C ASP A 126 1.74 5.17 16.38
N LEU A 127 0.45 5.16 16.02
CA LEU A 127 0.00 5.00 14.64
C LEU A 127 0.56 6.08 13.72
N LYS A 128 0.53 7.35 14.15
CA LYS A 128 1.12 8.43 13.35
C LYS A 128 2.61 8.20 13.08
N ASP A 129 3.34 7.58 14.00
CA ASP A 129 4.77 7.28 13.84
C ASP A 129 4.96 6.07 12.92
N ALA A 130 4.14 5.03 13.11
CA ALA A 130 4.08 3.84 12.26
C ALA A 130 3.79 4.17 10.78
N LEU A 131 2.93 5.16 10.50
CA LEU A 131 2.59 5.58 9.15
C LEU A 131 3.80 6.09 8.35
N PHE A 132 4.76 6.74 9.01
CA PHE A 132 5.98 7.17 8.31
C PHE A 132 6.87 6.00 7.94
N PHE A 133 6.94 4.96 8.77
CA PHE A 133 7.62 3.70 8.40
C PHE A 133 6.92 3.02 7.23
N PHE A 134 5.58 3.04 7.21
CA PHE A 134 4.84 2.53 6.08
C PHE A 134 5.17 3.26 4.78
N LEU A 135 5.16 4.60 4.80
CA LEU A 135 5.52 5.42 3.63
C LEU A 135 6.98 5.25 3.19
N LEU A 136 7.88 4.89 4.10
CA LEU A 136 9.29 4.66 3.78
C LEU A 136 9.48 3.28 3.11
N LEU A 137 8.72 2.27 3.53
CA LEU A 137 8.85 0.89 3.07
C LEU A 137 7.93 0.52 1.91
N ILE A 138 6.97 1.38 1.55
CA ILE A 138 6.09 1.12 0.42
C ILE A 138 6.85 1.10 -0.92
N ASP A 139 6.73 -0.01 -1.65
CA ASP A 139 7.35 -0.17 -2.97
C ASP A 139 6.35 0.14 -4.09
N LEU A 140 6.38 1.39 -4.56
CA LEU A 140 5.60 1.83 -5.73
C LEU A 140 6.26 1.47 -7.07
N SER A 141 7.54 1.09 -7.08
CA SER A 141 8.26 0.80 -8.32
C SER A 141 7.73 -0.48 -8.95
N LYS A 142 7.55 -1.54 -8.14
CA LYS A 142 7.02 -2.83 -8.62
C LYS A 142 5.54 -2.75 -8.99
N ALA A 143 4.76 -1.96 -8.25
CA ALA A 143 3.37 -1.63 -8.60
C ALA A 143 3.32 -1.01 -9.99
N THR A 144 4.17 -0.02 -10.22
CA THR A 144 4.25 0.69 -11.51
C THR A 144 4.67 -0.22 -12.66
N LEU A 145 5.62 -1.14 -12.44
CA LEU A 145 5.99 -2.12 -13.47
C LEU A 145 4.80 -3.00 -13.86
N LEU A 146 4.01 -3.47 -12.89
CA LEU A 146 2.80 -4.25 -13.18
C LEU A 146 1.74 -3.41 -13.91
N ALA A 147 1.54 -2.15 -13.51
CA ALA A 147 0.67 -1.21 -14.22
C ALA A 147 1.11 -0.97 -15.66
N GLN A 148 2.41 -0.87 -15.92
CA GLN A 148 2.95 -0.72 -17.27
C GLN A 148 2.66 -1.95 -18.14
N PHE A 149 2.82 -3.18 -17.61
CA PHE A 149 2.42 -4.39 -18.32
C PHE A 149 0.93 -4.37 -18.70
N ALA A 150 0.07 -3.92 -17.78
CA ALA A 150 -1.36 -3.85 -18.03
C ALA A 150 -1.74 -2.76 -19.05
N LEU A 151 -1.09 -1.59 -18.98
CA LEU A 151 -1.34 -0.45 -19.87
C LEU A 151 -0.86 -0.66 -21.31
N SER A 152 0.08 -1.58 -21.56
CA SER A 152 0.58 -1.87 -22.91
C SER A 152 -0.38 -2.72 -23.77
N SER A 153 -1.64 -2.88 -23.35
CA SER A 153 -2.63 -3.79 -23.96
C SER A 153 -3.66 -3.08 -24.84
N SER A 154 -4.11 -3.75 -25.90
CA SER A 154 -5.07 -3.24 -26.88
C SER A 154 -6.51 -3.72 -26.64
N CYS A 155 -6.73 -4.81 -25.91
CA CYS A 155 -8.06 -5.32 -25.55
C CYS A 155 -8.16 -5.77 -24.08
N GLN A 156 -9.39 -5.93 -23.54
CA GLN A 156 -9.61 -6.35 -22.15
C GLN A 156 -9.02 -7.72 -21.83
N GLN A 157 -9.10 -8.65 -22.78
CA GLN A 157 -8.53 -9.98 -22.60
C GLN A 157 -6.99 -9.94 -22.55
N GLU A 158 -6.37 -9.01 -23.29
CA GLU A 158 -4.95 -8.72 -23.18
C GLU A 158 -4.59 -8.03 -21.86
N VAL A 159 -5.43 -7.14 -21.30
CA VAL A 159 -5.20 -6.54 -19.97
C VAL A 159 -5.07 -7.65 -18.93
N ARG A 160 -6.05 -8.55 -18.85
CA ARG A 160 -6.05 -9.66 -17.89
C ARG A 160 -4.85 -10.57 -18.10
N HIS A 161 -4.57 -10.93 -19.36
CA HIS A 161 -3.41 -11.74 -19.70
C HIS A 161 -2.08 -11.09 -19.29
N ASN A 162 -1.94 -9.78 -19.51
CA ASN A 162 -0.74 -9.03 -19.16
C ASN A 162 -0.57 -8.86 -17.65
N ILE A 163 -1.67 -8.67 -16.90
CA ILE A 163 -1.64 -8.68 -15.43
C ILE A 163 -1.21 -10.05 -14.93
N ALA A 164 -1.82 -11.14 -15.43
CA ALA A 164 -1.44 -12.50 -15.06
C ALA A 164 0.03 -12.80 -15.39
N ARG A 165 0.51 -12.37 -16.56
CA ARG A 165 1.92 -12.48 -16.97
C ARG A 165 2.84 -11.64 -16.07
N GLY A 166 2.46 -10.41 -15.75
CA GLY A 166 3.19 -9.53 -14.85
C GLY A 166 3.29 -10.13 -13.44
N MET A 167 2.20 -10.68 -12.91
CA MET A 167 2.19 -11.39 -11.63
C MET A 167 3.06 -12.64 -11.65
N ALA A 168 3.10 -13.38 -12.77
CA ALA A 168 3.97 -14.54 -12.91
C ALA A 168 5.47 -14.19 -12.84
N LEU A 169 5.85 -13.00 -13.32
CA LEU A 169 7.23 -12.51 -13.34
C LEU A 169 7.62 -11.79 -12.06
N LEU A 170 6.74 -10.91 -11.56
CA LEU A 170 7.00 -10.06 -10.41
C LEU A 170 6.67 -10.74 -9.08
N GLY A 171 5.68 -11.64 -9.05
CA GLY A 171 5.19 -12.28 -7.84
C GLY A 171 6.25 -13.05 -7.04
N PRO A 172 7.04 -13.94 -7.68
CA PRO A 172 8.12 -14.65 -7.00
C PRO A 172 9.18 -13.71 -6.44
N THR A 173 9.61 -12.71 -7.23
CA THR A 173 10.63 -11.73 -6.81
C THR A 173 10.13 -10.89 -5.63
N ILE A 174 8.89 -10.39 -5.70
CA ILE A 174 8.26 -9.62 -4.61
C ILE A 174 8.18 -10.45 -3.34
N THR A 175 7.73 -11.71 -3.44
CA THR A 175 7.62 -12.59 -2.26
C THR A 175 8.98 -12.82 -1.63
N LEU A 176 10.01 -13.05 -2.44
CA LEU A 176 11.38 -13.22 -1.94
C LEU A 176 11.88 -11.95 -1.25
N ASP A 177 11.71 -10.79 -1.90
CA ASP A 177 12.14 -9.50 -1.34
C ASP A 177 11.41 -9.22 -0.02
N THR A 178 10.09 -9.46 0.05
CA THR A 178 9.30 -9.33 1.28
C THR A 178 9.81 -10.25 2.38
N ILE A 179 10.13 -11.52 2.07
CA ILE A 179 10.66 -12.46 3.06
C ILE A 179 12.02 -11.97 3.58
N VAL A 180 12.93 -11.59 2.68
CA VAL A 180 14.26 -11.11 3.05
C VAL A 180 14.16 -9.84 3.88
N GLU A 181 13.37 -8.86 3.44
CA GLU A 181 13.14 -7.60 4.14
C GLU A 181 12.53 -7.82 5.51
N THR A 182 11.51 -8.68 5.61
CA THR A 182 10.87 -9.05 6.88
C THR A 182 11.88 -9.71 7.83
N LEU A 183 12.73 -10.60 7.35
CA LEU A 183 13.76 -11.25 8.18
C LEU A 183 14.78 -10.22 8.69
N VAL A 184 15.26 -9.33 7.82
CA VAL A 184 16.22 -8.27 8.18
C VAL A 184 15.62 -7.34 9.23
N ILE A 185 14.37 -6.89 9.05
CA ILE A 185 13.67 -6.04 10.02
C ILE A 185 13.43 -6.80 11.33
N SER A 186 13.11 -8.10 11.27
CA SER A 186 12.86 -8.93 12.44
C SER A 186 14.12 -9.15 13.29
N VAL A 187 15.33 -9.11 12.72
CA VAL A 187 16.55 -9.10 13.54
C VAL A 187 16.58 -7.85 14.45
N GLY A 188 16.03 -6.73 13.99
CA GLY A 188 15.91 -5.51 14.78
C GLY A 188 15.01 -5.65 16.01
N THR A 189 14.05 -6.58 16.02
CA THR A 189 13.21 -6.86 17.21
C THR A 189 13.95 -7.64 18.30
N LEU A 190 15.15 -8.13 18.04
CA LEU A 190 16.01 -8.81 19.02
C LEU A 190 17.05 -7.87 19.64
N SER A 191 16.95 -6.56 19.41
CA SER A 191 17.97 -5.58 19.81
C SER A 191 18.01 -5.28 21.32
N GLY A 192 16.98 -5.67 22.09
CA GLY A 192 16.88 -5.39 23.53
C GLY A 192 16.47 -3.95 23.87
N VAL A 193 16.19 -3.12 22.85
CA VAL A 193 15.80 -1.71 22.98
C VAL A 193 14.32 -1.57 22.66
N LYS A 194 13.47 -1.43 23.70
CA LYS A 194 11.99 -1.43 23.56
C LYS A 194 11.44 -0.53 22.45
N ARG A 195 11.95 0.70 22.33
CA ARG A 195 11.50 1.65 21.29
C ARG A 195 11.83 1.12 19.89
N LEU A 196 13.04 0.58 19.70
CA LEU A 196 13.47 0.01 18.43
C LEU A 196 12.67 -1.27 18.10
N GLU A 197 12.40 -2.12 19.08
CA GLU A 197 11.62 -3.34 18.91
C GLU A 197 10.19 -3.05 18.39
N VAL A 198 9.52 -2.03 18.97
CA VAL A 198 8.19 -1.58 18.52
C VAL A 198 8.24 -1.03 17.09
N LEU A 199 9.25 -0.21 16.77
CA LEU A 199 9.46 0.34 15.43
C LEU A 199 9.71 -0.76 14.39
N CYS A 200 10.53 -1.75 14.72
CA CYS A 200 10.76 -2.92 13.88
C CYS A 200 9.49 -3.75 13.70
N CYS A 201 8.63 -3.84 14.73
CA CYS A 201 7.33 -4.49 14.59
C CYS A 201 6.41 -3.74 13.62
N PHE A 202 6.34 -2.41 13.69
CA PHE A 202 5.59 -1.61 12.71
C PHE A 202 6.13 -1.76 11.29
N ALA A 203 7.45 -1.75 11.13
CA ALA A 203 8.10 -1.96 9.84
C ALA A 203 7.78 -3.34 9.26
N CYS A 204 7.83 -4.40 10.07
CA CYS A 204 7.46 -5.76 9.69
C CYS A 204 5.99 -5.84 9.23
N MET A 205 5.06 -5.27 10.03
CA MET A 205 3.64 -5.20 9.66
C MET A 205 3.42 -4.43 8.36
N SER A 206 4.15 -3.34 8.13
CA SER A 206 4.09 -2.56 6.90
C SER A 206 4.45 -3.40 5.68
N VAL A 207 5.57 -4.11 5.73
CA VAL A 207 6.06 -4.96 4.63
C VAL A 207 5.06 -6.08 4.31
N VAL A 208 4.51 -6.72 5.33
CA VAL A 208 3.50 -7.77 5.18
C VAL A 208 2.20 -7.22 4.58
N VAL A 209 1.70 -6.08 5.08
CA VAL A 209 0.48 -5.45 4.55
C VAL A 209 0.68 -5.03 3.10
N ASN A 210 1.80 -4.39 2.79
CA ASN A 210 2.13 -3.98 1.42
C ASN A 210 2.15 -5.19 0.47
N TYR A 211 2.74 -6.31 0.91
CA TYR A 211 2.74 -7.57 0.15
C TYR A 211 1.32 -8.11 -0.10
N VAL A 212 0.49 -8.19 0.95
CA VAL A 212 -0.88 -8.72 0.84
C VAL A 212 -1.71 -7.86 -0.10
N VAL A 213 -1.67 -6.53 0.06
CA VAL A 213 -2.43 -5.60 -0.78
C VAL A 213 -1.94 -5.65 -2.22
N PHE A 214 -0.64 -5.73 -2.45
CA PHE A 214 -0.07 -5.90 -3.78
C PHE A 214 -0.51 -7.21 -4.44
N MET A 215 -0.50 -8.33 -3.71
CA MET A 215 -0.82 -9.64 -4.28
C MET A 215 -2.32 -9.82 -4.57
N THR A 216 -3.19 -9.04 -3.93
CA THR A 216 -4.65 -9.25 -3.99
C THR A 216 -5.38 -8.06 -4.60
N PHE A 217 -5.47 -6.97 -3.86
CA PHE A 217 -6.23 -5.78 -4.22
C PHE A 217 -5.67 -5.08 -5.46
N TYR A 218 -4.33 -4.95 -5.55
CA TYR A 218 -3.70 -4.18 -6.62
C TYR A 218 -4.00 -4.72 -8.04
N PRO A 219 -3.79 -6.00 -8.38
CA PRO A 219 -4.10 -6.54 -9.71
C PRO A 219 -5.61 -6.47 -10.03
N ALA A 220 -6.49 -6.67 -9.05
CA ALA A 220 -7.93 -6.54 -9.23
C ALA A 220 -8.34 -5.09 -9.54
N CYS A 221 -7.82 -4.14 -8.77
CA CYS A 221 -8.08 -2.72 -8.94
C CYS A 221 -7.52 -2.20 -10.27
N LEU A 222 -6.31 -2.63 -10.65
CA LEU A 222 -5.70 -2.30 -11.92
C LEU A 222 -6.55 -2.78 -13.10
N SER A 223 -7.06 -4.02 -13.05
CA SER A 223 -7.96 -4.54 -14.08
C SER A 223 -9.24 -3.72 -14.17
N LEU A 224 -9.88 -3.41 -13.04
CA LEU A 224 -11.13 -2.65 -13.00
C LEU A 224 -10.98 -1.22 -13.52
N ILE A 225 -9.92 -0.51 -13.12
CA ILE A 225 -9.67 0.87 -13.57
C ILE A 225 -9.47 0.91 -15.09
N LEU A 226 -8.76 -0.08 -15.65
CA LEU A 226 -8.56 -0.18 -17.10
C LEU A 226 -9.84 -0.61 -17.83
N GLU A 227 -10.70 -1.40 -17.20
CA GLU A 227 -12.03 -1.73 -17.69
C GLU A 227 -12.93 -0.49 -17.80
N LEU A 228 -13.04 0.27 -16.71
CA LEU A 228 -13.84 1.49 -16.65
C LEU A 228 -13.30 2.58 -17.60
N SER A 229 -11.99 2.81 -17.60
CA SER A 229 -11.35 3.81 -18.47
C SER A 229 -11.59 3.54 -19.96
N ARG A 230 -11.55 2.26 -20.39
CA ARG A 230 -11.84 1.90 -21.78
C ARG A 230 -13.32 1.99 -22.11
N SER A 231 -14.20 1.60 -21.18
CA SER A 231 -15.64 1.77 -21.34
C SER A 231 -16.01 3.24 -21.54
N ASP A 232 -15.49 4.13 -20.70
CA ASP A 232 -15.70 5.58 -20.81
C ASP A 232 -15.07 6.17 -22.08
N GLY A 233 -13.88 5.70 -22.46
CA GLY A 233 -13.22 6.08 -23.70
C GLY A 233 -14.03 5.70 -24.94
N TRP A 234 -14.56 4.48 -24.99
CA TRP A 234 -15.45 4.04 -26.07
C TRP A 234 -16.79 4.77 -26.04
N HIS A 235 -17.35 5.05 -24.86
CA HIS A 235 -18.59 5.83 -24.74
C HIS A 235 -18.38 7.24 -25.30
N ASN A 236 -17.32 7.95 -24.88
CA ASN A 236 -16.99 9.27 -25.39
C ASN A 236 -16.65 9.26 -26.88
N GLN A 237 -15.89 8.27 -27.36
CA GLN A 237 -15.59 8.14 -28.79
C GLN A 237 -16.85 7.86 -29.62
N SER A 238 -17.78 7.05 -29.09
CA SER A 238 -19.06 6.78 -29.74
C SER A 238 -19.99 8.01 -29.76
N LEU A 239 -19.97 8.84 -28.70
CA LEU A 239 -20.70 10.10 -28.64
C LEU A 239 -20.13 11.13 -29.62
N ILE A 240 -18.79 11.25 -29.70
CA ILE A 240 -18.12 12.12 -30.68
C ILE A 240 -18.41 11.64 -32.10
N MET A 241 -18.37 10.33 -32.36
CA MET A 241 -18.66 9.77 -33.68
C MET A 241 -20.14 9.95 -34.07
N ARG A 242 -21.07 9.91 -33.10
CA ARG A 242 -22.48 10.26 -33.32
C ARG A 242 -22.66 11.75 -33.61
N ALA A 243 -22.01 12.63 -32.85
CA ALA A 243 -22.04 14.07 -33.08
C ALA A 243 -21.46 14.47 -34.45
N LEU A 244 -20.36 13.84 -34.88
CA LEU A 244 -19.78 14.05 -36.21
C LEU A 244 -20.69 13.53 -37.33
N ARG A 245 -21.38 12.39 -37.12
CA ARG A 245 -22.39 11.90 -38.09
C ARG A 245 -23.61 12.82 -38.18
N GLU A 246 -23.99 13.49 -37.11
CA GLU A 246 -25.10 14.45 -37.11
C GLU A 246 -24.74 15.76 -37.81
N GLU A 247 -23.48 16.22 -37.75
CA GLU A 247 -23.04 17.39 -38.53
C GLU A 247 -22.97 17.12 -40.04
N ASP A 248 -22.49 15.94 -40.46
CA ASP A 248 -22.36 15.58 -41.88
C ASP A 248 -23.73 15.36 -42.57
N GLN A 249 -24.79 15.21 -41.76
CA GLN A 249 -26.15 14.96 -42.25
C GLN A 249 -27.01 16.22 -42.36
N LYS A 250 -26.45 17.41 -42.11
CA LYS A 250 -27.14 18.68 -42.34
C LYS A 250 -27.26 18.93 -43.85
N PRO A 251 -28.47 18.91 -44.45
CA PRO A 251 -28.62 19.08 -45.88
C PRO A 251 -28.13 20.48 -46.29
N ASN A 252 -27.27 20.53 -47.30
CA ASN A 252 -26.82 21.78 -47.89
C ASN A 252 -28.06 22.55 -48.37
N PRO A 253 -28.27 23.82 -47.97
CA PRO A 253 -29.42 24.59 -48.45
C PRO A 253 -29.31 24.70 -49.97
N VAL A 254 -30.29 24.13 -50.66
CA VAL A 254 -30.43 24.26 -52.11
C VAL A 254 -30.78 25.73 -52.37
N VAL A 255 -29.82 26.45 -52.96
CA VAL A 255 -30.00 27.84 -53.44
C VAL A 255 -30.69 27.81 -54.79
#